data_AF-A0A3D4H3S9-F1
#
_entry.id   AF-A0A3D4H3S9-F1
#
_cell.length_a   1.000
_cell.length_b   1.000
_cell.length_c   1.000
_cell.angle_alpha   90.00
_cell.angle_beta   90.00
_cell.angle_gamma   90.00
#
_symmetry.space_group_name_H-M   'P 1'
#
loop_
_entity.id
_entity.type
_entity.pdbx_description
1 polymer ?
#
loop_
_entity_poly.entity_id
_entity_poly.type
_entity_poly.pdbx_seq_one_letter_code
_entity_poly.pdbx_strand_id
1 'polypeptide(L)' 'MKSKPAVAVVSGGISGEREVSLGSGQAVYSGLKDDFGAEMFELREASLPDGLDPKGHVVFSTLHGTFGEDGAFQQLL' A
#
# COMPACT_ATOMS: atom_id res chain seq x y z
N MET A 1 -1.71 -3.99 26.65
CA MET A 1 -2.12 -4.68 25.41
C MET A 1 -1.40 -3.99 24.26
N LYS A 2 -0.75 -4.74 23.34
CA LYS A 2 -0.21 -4.12 22.12
C LYS A 2 -1.40 -3.68 21.26
N SER A 3 -1.38 -2.46 20.72
CA SER A 3 -2.37 -2.03 19.74
C SER A 3 -2.31 -2.96 18.53
N LYS A 4 -3.46 -3.21 17.89
CA LYS A 4 -3.48 -3.92 16.61
C LYS A 4 -2.74 -3.07 15.57
N PRO A 5 -1.93 -3.67 14.68
CA PRO A 5 -1.31 -2.91 13.59
C PRO A 5 -2.39 -2.36 12.65
N ALA A 6 -2.14 -1.17 12.11
CA ALA A 6 -2.96 -0.54 11.08
C ALA A 6 -2.70 -1.19 9.71
N VAL A 7 -3.66 -1.08 8.79
CA VAL A 7 -3.47 -1.55 7.40
C VAL A 7 -2.91 -0.41 6.55
N ALA A 8 -1.70 -0.56 6.03
CA ALA A 8 -1.11 0.36 5.07
C ALA A 8 -1.55 -0.03 3.65
N VAL A 9 -2.50 0.70 3.06
CA VAL A 9 -2.96 0.49 1.69
C VAL A 9 -2.02 1.22 0.74
N VAL A 10 -1.22 0.46 -0.03
CA VAL A 10 -0.20 1.01 -0.92
C VAL A 10 -0.70 1.00 -2.36
N SER A 11 -0.75 2.16 -3.01
CA SER A 11 -1.31 2.33 -4.35
C SER A 11 -0.48 3.28 -5.24
N GLY A 12 -0.83 3.36 -6.52
CA GLY A 12 -0.15 4.19 -7.51
C GLY A 12 1.00 3.44 -8.18
N GLY A 13 2.24 3.83 -7.86
CA GLY A 13 3.45 3.26 -8.46
C GLY A 13 3.86 3.93 -9.78
N ILE A 14 4.87 3.32 -10.41
CA ILE A 14 5.57 3.83 -11.61
C ILE A 14 5.17 3.12 -12.91
N SER A 15 4.29 2.12 -12.84
CA SER A 15 3.88 1.35 -14.00
C SER A 15 2.86 2.11 -14.88
N GLY A 16 2.62 1.60 -16.09
CA GLY A 16 1.55 2.10 -16.96
C GLY A 16 0.14 1.84 -16.43
N GLU A 17 0.00 1.06 -15.35
CA GLU A 17 -1.28 0.67 -14.73
C GLU A 17 -1.61 1.50 -13.48
N ARG A 18 -0.89 2.61 -13.27
CA ARG A 18 -1.01 3.50 -12.12
C ARG A 18 -2.46 3.87 -11.77
N GLU A 19 -3.26 4.29 -12.74
CA GLU A 19 -4.65 4.71 -12.50
C GLU A 19 -5.52 3.55 -12.00
N VAL A 20 -5.26 2.32 -12.47
CA VAL A 20 -5.91 1.11 -11.97
C VAL A 20 -5.51 0.88 -10.51
N SER A 21 -4.22 1.05 -10.19
CA SER A 21 -3.72 0.88 -8.82
C SER A 21 -4.32 1.89 -7.84
N LEU A 22 -4.45 3.16 -8.25
CA LEU A 22 -5.08 4.22 -7.45
C LEU A 22 -6.56 3.89 -7.17
N GLY A 23 -7.30 3.46 -8.20
CA GLY A 23 -8.70 3.05 -8.06
C GLY A 23 -8.87 1.85 -7.12
N SER A 24 -8.05 0.81 -7.29
CA SER A 24 -8.01 -0.36 -6.42
C SER A 24 -7.70 0.02 -4.96
N GLY A 25 -6.69 0.87 -4.75
CA GLY A 25 -6.29 1.35 -3.43
C GLY A 25 -7.42 2.11 -2.72
N GLN A 26 -8.09 3.02 -3.44
CA GLN A 26 -9.22 3.78 -2.88
C GLN A 26 -10.38 2.86 -2.48
N ALA A 27 -10.69 1.83 -3.27
CA ALA A 27 -11.72 0.86 -2.95
C ALA A 27 -11.38 0.04 -1.70
N VAL A 28 -10.14 -0.46 -1.61
CA VAL A 28 -9.64 -1.22 -0.45
C VAL A 28 -9.65 -0.36 0.81
N TYR A 29 -9.11 0.86 0.75
CA TYR A 29 -9.11 1.79 1.88
C TYR A 29 -10.52 2.08 2.38
N SER A 30 -11.46 2.35 1.47
CA SER A 30 -12.85 2.63 1.83
C SER A 30 -13.51 1.46 2.58
N GLY A 31 -13.14 0.21 2.24
CA GLY A 31 -13.63 -0.99 2.91
C GLY A 31 -12.95 -1.33 4.22
N LEU A 32 -11.75 -0.82 4.50
CA LEU A 32 -10.95 -1.21 5.67
C LEU A 32 -10.75 -0.10 6.71
N LYS A 33 -10.92 1.18 6.35
CA LYS A 33 -10.56 2.33 7.19
C LYS A 33 -11.21 2.31 8.59
N ASP A 34 -12.47 1.90 8.69
CA ASP A 34 -13.23 2.01 9.95
C ASP A 34 -12.95 0.84 10.91
N ASP A 35 -12.68 -0.36 10.39
CA ASP A 35 -12.47 -1.57 11.19
C ASP A 35 -10.99 -1.85 11.51
N PHE A 36 -10.08 -1.38 10.65
CA PHE A 36 -8.65 -1.72 10.71
C PHE A 36 -7.73 -0.50 10.82
N GLY A 37 -8.28 0.70 10.98
CA GLY A 37 -7.49 1.95 11.03
C GLY A 37 -6.62 2.10 9.79
N ALA A 38 -7.16 1.76 8.62
CA ALA A 38 -6.37 1.74 7.39
C ALA A 38 -5.87 3.15 7.04
N GLU A 39 -4.67 3.22 6.47
CA GLU A 39 -3.99 4.44 6.04
C GLU A 39 -3.58 4.30 4.57
N MET A 40 -3.66 5.39 3.80
CA MET A 40 -3.31 5.41 2.38
C MET A 40 -1.87 5.85 2.18
N PHE A 41 -1.13 5.07 1.40
CA PHE A 41 0.23 5.37 0.97
C PHE A 41 0.30 5.34 -0.55
N GLU A 42 0.39 6.52 -1.15
CA GLU A 42 0.53 6.63 -2.60
C GLU A 42 2.01 6.67 -2.99
N LEU A 43 2.42 5.74 -3.86
CA LEU A 43 3.75 5.74 -4.44
C LEU A 43 3.78 6.48 -5.77
N ARG A 44 4.83 7.27 -5.97
CA ARG A 44 5.16 7.94 -7.24
C ARG A 44 6.53 7.54 -7.79
N GLU A 45 7.30 6.80 -6.99
CA GLU A 45 8.64 6.34 -7.30
C GLU A 45 8.77 4.85 -6.89
N ALA A 46 9.80 4.18 -7.39
CA ALA A 46 10.09 2.78 -7.04
C ALA A 46 10.84 2.69 -5.70
N SER A 47 10.15 3.06 -4.61
CA SER A 47 10.67 3.08 -3.25
C SER A 47 9.60 2.68 -2.22
N LEU A 48 9.99 2.46 -0.97
CA LEU A 48 9.03 2.36 0.13
C LEU A 48 8.38 3.73 0.40
N PRO A 49 7.10 3.77 0.82
CA PRO A 49 6.48 5.02 1.21
C PRO A 49 7.05 5.52 2.55
N ASP A 50 7.21 6.84 2.66
CA ASP A 50 7.53 7.48 3.92
C ASP A 50 6.44 7.18 4.97
N GLY A 51 6.85 7.01 6.23
CA GLY A 51 5.93 6.75 7.34
C GLY A 51 5.51 5.28 7.52
N LEU A 52 5.91 4.38 6.62
CA LEU A 52 5.69 2.95 6.81
C LEU A 52 6.50 2.42 8.01
N ASP A 53 5.81 2.16 9.12
CA ASP A 53 6.36 1.50 10.31
C ASP A 53 6.24 -0.03 10.27
N PRO A 54 7.36 -0.80 10.23
CA PRO A 54 7.36 -2.26 10.26
C PRO A 54 6.76 -2.89 11.52
N LYS A 55 6.65 -2.14 12.62
CA LYS A 55 6.02 -2.61 13.88
C LYS A 55 4.56 -2.22 13.98
N GLY A 56 4.14 -1.22 13.21
CA GLY A 56 2.81 -0.59 13.28
C GLY A 56 1.89 -0.97 12.13
N HIS A 57 2.43 -1.46 11.01
CA HIS A 57 1.65 -1.70 9.80
C HIS A 57 1.66 -3.15 9.32
N VAL A 58 0.54 -3.53 8.71
CA VAL A 58 0.45 -4.65 7.77
C VAL A 58 0.15 -4.04 6.39
N VAL A 59 0.97 -4.36 5.39
CA VAL A 59 0.85 -3.79 4.04
C VAL A 59 -0.20 -4.54 3.23
N PHE A 60 -1.14 -3.80 2.65
CA PHE A 60 -2.02 -4.25 1.57
C PHE A 60 -1.59 -3.55 0.28
N SER A 61 -0.80 -4.24 -0.54
CA SER A 61 -0.38 -3.71 -1.84
C SER A 61 -1.52 -3.81 -2.85
N THR A 62 -1.88 -2.69 -3.47
CA THR A 62 -2.71 -2.63 -4.67
C THR A 62 -1.93 -2.11 -5.86
N LEU A 63 -0.59 -2.20 -5.84
CA LEU A 63 0.27 -1.88 -6.97
C LEU A 63 0.04 -2.89 -8.10
N HIS A 64 0.01 -2.41 -9.34
CA HIS A 64 -0.14 -3.23 -10.53
C HIS A 64 1.06 -3.05 -11.47
N GLY A 65 1.44 -4.13 -12.16
CA GLY A 65 2.52 -4.11 -13.14
C GLY A 65 3.91 -3.96 -12.54
N THR A 66 4.81 -3.30 -13.29
CA THR A 66 6.23 -3.12 -12.92
C THR A 66 6.38 -2.54 -11.52
N PHE A 67 7.37 -3.03 -10.79
CA PHE A 67 7.65 -2.76 -9.38
C PHE A 67 6.63 -3.36 -8.39
N GLY A 68 5.34 -3.38 -8.72
CA GLY A 68 4.27 -3.86 -7.83
C GLY A 68 4.09 -5.38 -7.80
N GLU A 69 4.16 -6.04 -8.95
CA GLU A 69 3.79 -7.46 -9.13
C GLU A 69 4.98 -8.34 -9.56
N ASP A 70 6.13 -7.74 -9.86
CA ASP A 70 7.37 -8.43 -10.30
C ASP A 70 8.31 -8.82 -9.15
N GLY A 71 7.90 -8.56 -7.89
CA GLY A 71 8.67 -8.87 -6.70
C GLY A 71 9.58 -7.73 -6.21
N ALA A 72 9.75 -6.64 -6.97
CA ALA A 72 10.68 -5.58 -6.59
C ALA A 72 10.22 -4.81 -5.34
N PHE A 73 8.93 -4.45 -5.24
CA PHE A 73 8.38 -3.83 -4.03
C PHE A 73 8.47 -4.76 -2.81
N GLN A 74 8.19 -6.06 -3.00
CA GLN A 74 8.19 -7.06 -1.95
C GLN A 74 9.60 -7.30 -1.37
N GLN A 75 10.66 -7.12 -2.16
CA GLN A 75 12.04 -7.20 -1.67
C GLN A 75 12.41 -6.06 -0.71
N LEU A 76 11.64 -4.96 -0.72
CA LEU A 76 11.86 -3.83 0.18
C LEU A 76 11.08 -3.96 1.50
N LEU A 77 10.04 -4.81 1.55
CA LEU A 77 9.18 -5.03 2.73
C LEU A 77 9.84 -5.97 3.75
#